data_AF-A0A3M1XNG2-F1
#
_entry.id   AF-A0A3M1XNG2-F1
#
_cell.length_a   1.000
_cell.length_b   1.000
_cell.length_c   1.000
_cell.angle_alpha   90.00
_cell.angle_beta   90.00
_cell.angle_gamma   90.00
#
_symmetry.space_group_name_H-M   'P 1'
#
loop_
_entity.id
_entity.type
_entity.pdbx_description
1 polymer ?
#
loop_
_entity_poly.entity_id
_entity_poly.type
_entity_poly.pdbx_seq_one_letter_code
_entity_poly.pdbx_strand_id
1 'polypeptide(L)'
;MSKSMSYHKCAEEGCPFKPISFTHYCWQHIPDKKSFLKKLRKNIENSVAPVTLDKIVLENYDLSGLDLRSASFIGAVFIDVDFSDSNMTNANLKRTFVQGCKFHNTKFVQATPVGAIFLDCDFQEVDFSLVEGNLMKVKNCQFDRLFIKTADLKNSFWKDVSFTAAQINDGNFMMSHFDNVQFSDSKLDNALCSGSQFYSCRFHLNDLIEMNFIGCLVDETEFKTNRLDNCRFATAILRNTTFDNCKLIKPVMREVHMVSTRFVRSNVTTPMLQRAVLIHTNLNVKKLANADTEGLVVI
;
A
#
# COMPACT_ATOMS: atom_id res chain seq x y z
N MET A 1 17.19 -41.79 -30.20
CA MET A 1 17.85 -40.50 -29.87
C MET A 1 16.90 -39.67 -29.03
N SER A 2 17.09 -39.70 -27.72
CA SER A 2 16.33 -38.88 -26.76
C SER A 2 16.80 -37.42 -26.90
N LYS A 3 15.95 -36.55 -27.45
CA LYS A 3 16.16 -35.10 -27.34
C LYS A 3 16.03 -34.74 -25.86
N SER A 4 17.12 -34.26 -25.25
CA SER A 4 17.10 -33.72 -23.90
C SER A 4 16.09 -32.57 -23.84
N MET A 5 15.14 -32.65 -22.91
CA MET A 5 14.12 -31.63 -22.71
C MET A 5 14.75 -30.38 -22.09
N SER A 6 15.11 -29.42 -22.94
CA SER A 6 15.46 -28.07 -22.53
C SER A 6 14.19 -27.33 -22.05
N TYR A 7 13.78 -27.56 -20.80
CA TYR A 7 12.68 -26.82 -20.15
C TYR A 7 13.02 -25.36 -19.83
N HIS A 8 14.12 -24.82 -20.35
CA HIS A 8 14.64 -23.52 -19.97
C HIS A 8 14.27 -22.36 -20.90
N LYS A 9 13.71 -22.62 -22.09
CA LYS A 9 13.45 -21.60 -23.12
C LYS A 9 12.15 -21.88 -23.88
N CYS A 10 11.52 -20.80 -24.36
CA CYS A 10 10.42 -20.84 -25.31
C CYS A 10 10.79 -21.65 -26.56
N ALA A 11 9.85 -22.41 -27.12
CA ALA A 11 10.05 -23.25 -28.29
C ALA A 11 10.20 -22.47 -29.61
N GLU A 12 9.92 -21.17 -29.61
CA GLU A 12 10.21 -20.28 -30.74
C GLU A 12 11.71 -20.02 -30.84
N GLU A 13 12.28 -20.24 -32.02
CA GLU A 13 13.72 -20.08 -32.27
C GLU A 13 14.18 -18.63 -32.01
N GLY A 14 15.31 -18.48 -31.32
CA GLY A 14 15.86 -17.16 -30.97
C GLY A 14 15.12 -16.42 -29.83
N CYS A 15 14.01 -16.95 -29.31
CA CYS A 15 13.28 -16.31 -28.21
C CYS A 15 14.06 -16.39 -26.88
N PRO A 16 14.32 -15.26 -26.19
CA PRO A 16 15.06 -15.26 -24.92
C PRO A 16 14.20 -15.57 -23.69
N PHE A 17 12.88 -15.68 -23.85
CA PHE A 17 11.93 -15.82 -22.74
C PHE A 17 11.70 -17.28 -22.34
N LYS A 18 11.33 -17.47 -21.07
CA LYS A 18 10.86 -18.76 -20.56
C LYS A 18 9.44 -19.04 -21.04
N PRO A 19 9.07 -20.33 -21.23
CA PRO A 19 7.68 -20.68 -21.49
C PRO A 19 6.81 -20.40 -20.27
N ILE A 20 5.52 -20.11 -20.50
CA ILE A 20 4.53 -20.10 -19.43
C ILE A 20 3.99 -21.52 -19.21
N SER A 21 3.36 -21.77 -18.06
CA SER A 21 2.77 -23.06 -17.72
C SER A 21 1.80 -23.55 -18.80
N PHE A 22 1.72 -24.89 -18.94
CA PHE A 22 0.82 -25.59 -19.87
C PHE A 22 1.12 -25.41 -21.36
N THR A 23 2.29 -24.89 -21.71
CA THR A 23 2.76 -24.74 -23.09
C THR A 23 4.29 -24.80 -23.16
N HIS A 24 4.84 -24.96 -24.36
CA HIS A 24 6.27 -24.83 -24.62
C HIS A 24 6.67 -23.40 -25.05
N TYR A 25 5.72 -22.48 -25.12
CA TYR A 25 5.93 -21.11 -25.61
C TYR A 25 5.82 -20.07 -24.49
N CYS A 26 6.54 -18.95 -24.62
CA CYS A 26 6.21 -17.75 -23.86
C CYS A 26 4.91 -17.14 -24.38
N TRP A 27 4.28 -16.23 -23.61
CA TRP A 27 3.00 -15.63 -24.00
C TRP A 27 2.97 -15.11 -25.45
N GLN A 28 4.03 -14.42 -25.89
CA GLN A 28 4.11 -13.85 -27.24
C GLN A 28 3.95 -14.90 -28.34
N HIS A 29 4.55 -16.08 -28.16
CA HIS A 29 4.64 -17.12 -29.18
C HIS A 29 3.61 -18.25 -29.03
N ILE A 30 2.64 -18.13 -28.12
CA ILE A 30 1.51 -19.08 -28.09
C ILE A 30 0.75 -18.95 -29.42
N PRO A 31 0.67 -20.02 -30.25
CA PRO A 31 0.04 -19.94 -31.57
C PRO A 31 -1.48 -19.72 -31.49
N ASP A 32 -2.14 -20.43 -30.57
CA ASP A 32 -3.59 -20.32 -30.32
C ASP A 32 -3.86 -19.92 -28.87
N LYS A 33 -3.78 -18.61 -28.61
CA LYS A 33 -4.06 -18.01 -27.30
C LYS A 33 -5.50 -18.27 -26.86
N LYS A 34 -6.46 -18.32 -27.79
CA LYS A 34 -7.88 -18.52 -27.47
C LYS A 34 -8.13 -19.91 -26.88
N SER A 35 -7.60 -20.95 -27.54
CA SER A 35 -7.69 -22.33 -27.03
C SER A 35 -6.92 -22.52 -25.73
N PHE A 36 -5.76 -21.87 -25.59
CA PHE A 36 -4.99 -21.85 -24.34
C PHE A 36 -5.82 -21.26 -23.18
N LEU A 37 -6.34 -20.04 -23.36
CA LEU A 37 -7.14 -19.35 -22.34
C LEU A 37 -8.40 -20.13 -21.97
N LYS A 38 -9.10 -20.75 -22.94
CA LYS A 38 -10.29 -21.57 -22.66
C LYS A 38 -10.02 -22.72 -21.69
N LYS A 39 -8.79 -23.22 -21.63
CA LYS A 39 -8.38 -24.34 -20.75
C LYS A 39 -7.60 -23.87 -19.52
N LEU A 40 -7.17 -22.61 -19.48
CA LEU A 40 -6.22 -22.11 -18.49
C LEU A 40 -6.71 -22.32 -17.06
N ARG A 41 -7.95 -21.93 -16.76
CA ARG A 41 -8.52 -22.09 -15.41
C ARG A 41 -8.48 -23.54 -14.95
N LYS A 42 -9.05 -24.44 -15.75
CA LYS A 42 -9.06 -25.89 -15.46
C LYS A 42 -7.64 -26.45 -15.33
N ASN A 43 -6.68 -25.96 -16.12
CA ASN A 43 -5.29 -26.39 -16.01
C ASN A 43 -4.65 -25.93 -14.69
N ILE A 44 -4.95 -24.72 -14.23
CA ILE A 44 -4.50 -24.21 -12.92
C ILE A 44 -5.12 -25.05 -11.80
N GLU A 45 -6.42 -25.32 -11.85
CA GLU A 45 -7.13 -26.15 -10.85
C GLU A 45 -6.53 -27.57 -10.73
N ASN A 46 -6.04 -28.14 -11.83
CA ASN A 46 -5.41 -29.46 -11.85
C ASN A 46 -3.89 -29.41 -11.63
N SER A 47 -3.30 -28.22 -11.48
CA SER A 47 -1.86 -28.07 -11.30
C SER A 47 -1.45 -28.44 -9.88
N VAL A 48 -0.52 -29.37 -9.75
CA VAL A 48 0.10 -29.73 -8.47
C VAL A 48 1.36 -28.92 -8.15
N ALA A 49 1.77 -28.06 -9.08
CA ALA A 49 2.94 -27.19 -8.95
C ALA A 49 2.56 -25.72 -9.16
N PRO A 50 3.32 -24.76 -8.58
CA PRO A 50 3.12 -23.34 -8.83
C PRO A 50 3.17 -23.02 -10.32
N VAL A 51 2.23 -22.18 -10.78
CA VAL A 51 2.12 -21.81 -12.20
C VAL A 51 3.01 -20.62 -12.53
N THR A 52 3.65 -20.65 -13.69
CA THR A 52 4.37 -19.51 -14.26
C THR A 52 3.54 -18.93 -15.39
N LEU A 53 3.01 -17.73 -15.21
CA LEU A 53 2.18 -17.00 -16.15
C LEU A 53 2.79 -15.62 -16.44
N ASP A 54 4.12 -15.55 -16.48
CA ASP A 54 4.87 -14.32 -16.76
C ASP A 54 4.43 -13.68 -18.08
N LYS A 55 4.22 -12.36 -18.05
CA LYS A 55 3.81 -11.54 -19.20
C LYS A 55 2.51 -11.95 -19.88
N ILE A 56 1.71 -12.81 -19.27
CA ILE A 56 0.38 -13.13 -19.78
C ILE A 56 -0.46 -11.85 -19.83
N VAL A 57 -1.34 -11.75 -20.82
CA VAL A 57 -2.38 -10.73 -20.89
C VAL A 57 -3.72 -11.43 -20.70
N LEU A 58 -4.43 -11.12 -19.62
CA LEU A 58 -5.78 -11.59 -19.37
C LEU A 58 -6.73 -10.39 -19.30
N GLU A 59 -7.83 -10.50 -20.03
CA GLU A 59 -8.90 -9.52 -20.05
C GLU A 59 -10.22 -10.24 -19.76
N ASN A 60 -11.04 -9.71 -18.85
CA ASN A 60 -12.36 -10.26 -18.52
C ASN A 60 -12.31 -11.76 -18.16
N TYR A 61 -11.38 -12.14 -17.29
CA TYR A 61 -11.08 -13.53 -16.98
C TYR A 61 -11.34 -13.84 -15.50
N ASP A 62 -11.81 -15.04 -15.21
CA ASP A 62 -12.12 -15.49 -13.85
C ASP A 62 -11.01 -16.41 -13.31
N LEU A 63 -10.23 -15.88 -12.36
CA LEU A 63 -9.25 -16.60 -11.54
C LEU A 63 -9.69 -16.72 -10.07
N SER A 64 -10.97 -16.49 -9.78
CA SER A 64 -11.51 -16.54 -8.42
C SER A 64 -11.42 -17.95 -7.84
N GLY A 65 -11.18 -18.05 -6.52
CA GLY A 65 -11.09 -19.31 -5.77
C GLY A 65 -9.88 -20.19 -6.10
N LEU A 66 -9.00 -19.77 -7.01
CA LEU A 66 -7.84 -20.55 -7.41
C LEU A 66 -6.73 -20.52 -6.36
N ASP A 67 -6.03 -21.65 -6.23
CA ASP A 67 -4.76 -21.71 -5.54
C ASP A 67 -3.64 -21.22 -6.47
N LEU A 68 -3.18 -20.00 -6.21
CA LEU A 68 -2.12 -19.31 -6.96
C LEU A 68 -0.87 -19.13 -6.08
N ARG A 69 -0.68 -20.01 -5.08
CA ARG A 69 0.48 -19.96 -4.20
C ARG A 69 1.76 -20.10 -5.00
N SER A 70 2.69 -19.18 -4.73
CA SER A 70 4.00 -19.11 -5.40
C SER A 70 3.90 -18.95 -6.93
N ALA A 71 2.74 -18.56 -7.47
CA ALA A 71 2.59 -18.31 -8.89
C ALA A 71 3.46 -17.13 -9.33
N SER A 72 4.01 -17.22 -10.53
CA SER A 72 4.79 -16.13 -11.13
C SER A 72 3.95 -15.41 -12.18
N PHE A 73 3.81 -14.10 -12.01
CA PHE A 73 3.07 -13.21 -12.89
C PHE A 73 3.95 -12.04 -13.35
N ILE A 74 5.27 -12.24 -13.48
CA ILE A 74 6.20 -11.14 -13.73
C ILE A 74 5.82 -10.45 -15.04
N GLY A 75 5.55 -9.15 -14.97
CA GLY A 75 5.17 -8.34 -16.13
C GLY A 75 3.82 -8.71 -16.74
N ALA A 76 2.97 -9.48 -16.05
CA ALA A 76 1.63 -9.79 -16.53
C ALA A 76 0.73 -8.55 -16.56
N VAL A 77 -0.26 -8.59 -17.44
CA VAL A 77 -1.29 -7.58 -17.62
C VAL A 77 -2.64 -8.21 -17.30
N PHE A 78 -3.33 -7.64 -16.33
CA PHE A 78 -4.67 -8.06 -15.92
C PHE A 78 -5.63 -6.89 -16.07
N ILE A 79 -6.68 -7.07 -16.87
CA ILE A 79 -7.73 -6.09 -17.09
C ILE A 79 -9.07 -6.75 -16.78
N ASP A 80 -9.81 -6.23 -15.81
CA ASP A 80 -11.11 -6.76 -15.39
C ASP A 80 -11.06 -8.27 -15.04
N VAL A 81 -10.00 -8.68 -14.34
CA VAL A 81 -9.80 -10.06 -13.88
C VAL A 81 -10.31 -10.21 -12.46
N ASP A 82 -11.05 -11.28 -12.20
CA ASP A 82 -11.52 -11.61 -10.87
C ASP A 82 -10.52 -12.55 -10.17
N PHE A 83 -9.93 -12.11 -9.06
CA PHE A 83 -9.06 -12.90 -8.19
C PHE A 83 -9.71 -13.18 -6.82
N SER A 84 -11.01 -12.94 -6.69
CA SER A 84 -11.71 -13.08 -5.41
C SER A 84 -11.57 -14.49 -4.84
N ASP A 85 -11.43 -14.61 -3.53
CA ASP A 85 -11.22 -15.87 -2.80
C ASP A 85 -9.97 -16.68 -3.22
N SER A 86 -9.10 -16.12 -4.08
CA SER A 86 -7.87 -16.81 -4.48
C SER A 86 -6.79 -16.73 -3.40
N ASN A 87 -5.89 -17.72 -3.41
CA ASN A 87 -4.72 -17.72 -2.55
C ASN A 87 -3.48 -17.35 -3.36
N MET A 88 -3.01 -16.12 -3.23
CA MET A 88 -1.80 -15.59 -3.88
C MET A 88 -0.61 -15.50 -2.92
N THR A 89 -0.58 -16.35 -1.88
CA THR A 89 0.54 -16.37 -0.92
C THR A 89 1.85 -16.66 -1.66
N ASN A 90 2.90 -15.89 -1.41
CA ASN A 90 4.19 -15.93 -2.12
C ASN A 90 4.13 -15.67 -3.64
N ALA A 91 3.02 -15.14 -4.18
CA ALA A 91 2.92 -14.86 -5.61
C ALA A 91 3.88 -13.72 -6.01
N ASN A 92 4.54 -13.88 -7.15
CA ASN A 92 5.46 -12.89 -7.69
C ASN A 92 4.74 -12.01 -8.72
N LEU A 93 4.42 -10.79 -8.32
CA LEU A 93 3.68 -9.79 -9.09
C LEU A 93 4.59 -8.65 -9.56
N LYS A 94 5.89 -8.92 -9.70
CA LYS A 94 6.85 -7.88 -10.10
C LYS A 94 6.46 -7.26 -11.43
N ARG A 95 6.34 -5.94 -11.44
CA ARG A 95 6.05 -5.12 -12.63
C ARG A 95 4.76 -5.52 -13.36
N THR A 96 3.77 -6.05 -12.64
CA THR A 96 2.44 -6.27 -13.23
C THR A 96 1.73 -4.95 -13.50
N PHE A 97 0.85 -4.96 -14.50
CA PHE A 97 -0.15 -3.94 -14.70
C PHE A 97 -1.52 -4.55 -14.43
N VAL A 98 -2.26 -3.97 -13.49
CA VAL A 98 -3.52 -4.49 -13.00
C VAL A 98 -4.55 -3.37 -13.05
N GLN A 99 -5.60 -3.54 -13.84
CA GLN A 99 -6.65 -2.56 -14.01
C GLN A 99 -8.03 -3.19 -13.83
N GLY A 100 -8.93 -2.54 -13.08
CA GLY A 100 -10.32 -3.00 -12.96
C GLY A 100 -10.51 -4.36 -12.26
N CYS A 101 -9.46 -4.88 -11.63
CA CYS A 101 -9.49 -6.22 -11.06
C CYS A 101 -10.10 -6.24 -9.66
N LYS A 102 -10.66 -7.39 -9.29
CA LYS A 102 -11.25 -7.64 -7.97
C LYS A 102 -10.39 -8.59 -7.16
N PHE A 103 -10.17 -8.25 -5.90
CA PHE A 103 -9.37 -9.01 -4.95
C PHE A 103 -10.13 -9.31 -3.65
N HIS A 104 -11.44 -9.54 -3.71
CA HIS A 104 -12.24 -9.77 -2.51
C HIS A 104 -11.79 -11.05 -1.80
N ASN A 105 -11.52 -11.01 -0.50
CA ASN A 105 -11.00 -12.13 0.30
C ASN A 105 -9.69 -12.76 -0.23
N THR A 106 -8.92 -12.05 -1.05
CA THR A 106 -7.67 -12.59 -1.61
C THR A 106 -6.55 -12.54 -0.57
N LYS A 107 -5.75 -13.62 -0.50
CA LYS A 107 -4.54 -13.66 0.33
C LYS A 107 -3.30 -13.28 -0.46
N PHE A 108 -2.67 -12.15 -0.14
CA PHE A 108 -1.39 -11.71 -0.70
C PHE A 108 -0.22 -11.92 0.25
N VAL A 109 -0.36 -12.81 1.24
CA VAL A 109 0.67 -13.01 2.27
C VAL A 109 2.02 -13.32 1.60
N GLN A 110 3.06 -12.55 1.94
CA GLN A 110 4.40 -12.68 1.33
C GLN A 110 4.47 -12.49 -0.21
N ALA A 111 3.44 -11.92 -0.83
CA ALA A 111 3.48 -11.61 -2.27
C ALA A 111 4.48 -10.48 -2.56
N THR A 112 4.99 -10.45 -3.79
CA THR A 112 6.01 -9.48 -4.23
C THR A 112 5.53 -8.59 -5.38
N PRO A 113 4.66 -7.59 -5.14
CA PRO A 113 4.20 -6.62 -6.13
C PRO A 113 5.21 -5.47 -6.37
N VAL A 114 6.51 -5.75 -6.36
CA VAL A 114 7.54 -4.71 -6.56
C VAL A 114 7.38 -4.06 -7.94
N GLY A 115 7.18 -2.74 -7.94
CA GLY A 115 6.93 -1.95 -9.15
C GLY A 115 5.63 -2.32 -9.88
N ALA A 116 4.70 -3.03 -9.24
CA ALA A 116 3.37 -3.28 -9.78
C ALA A 116 2.56 -1.98 -9.84
N ILE A 117 1.64 -1.91 -10.80
CA ILE A 117 0.70 -0.81 -10.97
C ILE A 117 -0.71 -1.37 -10.82
N PHE A 118 -1.46 -0.85 -9.86
CA PHE A 118 -2.87 -1.15 -9.63
C PHE A 118 -3.72 0.09 -9.91
N LEU A 119 -4.66 -0.01 -10.84
CA LEU A 119 -5.56 1.07 -11.26
C LEU A 119 -7.01 0.60 -11.15
N ASP A 120 -7.86 1.40 -10.52
CA ASP A 120 -9.31 1.16 -10.51
C ASP A 120 -9.66 -0.25 -9.96
N CYS A 121 -8.87 -0.76 -9.01
CA CYS A 121 -9.04 -2.09 -8.42
C CYS A 121 -9.79 -2.03 -7.08
N ASP A 122 -10.45 -3.13 -6.74
CA ASP A 122 -11.19 -3.28 -5.49
C ASP A 122 -10.55 -4.36 -4.60
N PHE A 123 -10.11 -3.95 -3.41
CA PHE A 123 -9.51 -4.81 -2.39
C PHE A 123 -10.41 -4.81 -1.16
N GLN A 124 -11.17 -5.88 -0.97
CA GLN A 124 -12.02 -6.06 0.22
C GLN A 124 -11.54 -7.28 1.00
N GLU A 125 -11.34 -7.14 2.31
CA GLU A 125 -10.94 -8.24 3.21
C GLU A 125 -9.66 -8.93 2.78
N VAL A 126 -8.70 -8.13 2.30
CA VAL A 126 -7.43 -8.61 1.78
C VAL A 126 -6.37 -8.68 2.87
N ASP A 127 -5.56 -9.74 2.83
CA ASP A 127 -4.39 -9.89 3.70
C ASP A 127 -3.09 -9.56 2.93
N PHE A 128 -2.46 -8.43 3.29
CA PHE A 128 -1.18 -7.93 2.79
C PHE A 128 -0.01 -8.18 3.76
N SER A 129 -0.16 -9.11 4.71
CA SER A 129 0.91 -9.42 5.66
C SER A 129 2.17 -9.91 4.95
N LEU A 130 3.30 -9.36 5.36
CA LEU A 130 4.64 -9.64 4.84
C LEU A 130 4.82 -9.33 3.35
N VAL A 131 3.94 -8.53 2.74
CA VAL A 131 4.09 -8.10 1.33
C VAL A 131 5.36 -7.27 1.15
N GLU A 132 6.06 -7.52 0.04
CA GLU A 132 7.19 -6.71 -0.43
C GLU A 132 6.75 -5.89 -1.66
N GLY A 133 6.20 -4.70 -1.43
CA GLY A 133 5.61 -3.82 -2.44
C GLY A 133 6.44 -2.58 -2.76
N ASN A 134 7.77 -2.67 -2.62
CA ASN A 134 8.68 -1.57 -2.99
C ASN A 134 8.34 -0.98 -4.37
N LEU A 135 8.26 0.35 -4.48
CA LEU A 135 7.99 1.08 -5.73
C LEU A 135 6.60 0.81 -6.35
N MET A 136 5.67 0.17 -5.64
CA MET A 136 4.32 -0.05 -6.17
C MET A 136 3.57 1.27 -6.36
N LYS A 137 2.68 1.29 -7.37
CA LYS A 137 1.81 2.43 -7.67
C LYS A 137 0.37 1.98 -7.60
N VAL A 138 -0.44 2.73 -6.86
CA VAL A 138 -1.86 2.45 -6.67
C VAL A 138 -2.64 3.72 -6.93
N LYS A 139 -3.62 3.63 -7.83
CA LYS A 139 -4.47 4.76 -8.16
C LYS A 139 -5.93 4.35 -8.26
N ASN A 140 -6.83 5.17 -7.72
CA ASN A 140 -8.29 4.96 -7.80
C ASN A 140 -8.73 3.60 -7.20
N CYS A 141 -8.02 3.11 -6.18
CA CYS A 141 -8.32 1.81 -5.58
C CYS A 141 -8.98 1.97 -4.22
N GLN A 142 -9.78 0.96 -3.84
CA GLN A 142 -10.42 0.88 -2.54
C GLN A 142 -9.84 -0.29 -1.75
N PHE A 143 -9.54 -0.04 -0.47
CA PHE A 143 -9.08 -1.03 0.50
C PHE A 143 -10.04 -1.05 1.69
N ASP A 144 -11.01 -1.95 1.66
CA ASP A 144 -11.95 -2.15 2.76
C ASP A 144 -11.52 -3.36 3.59
N ARG A 145 -11.42 -3.19 4.91
CA ARG A 145 -10.97 -4.24 5.86
C ARG A 145 -9.63 -4.87 5.48
N LEU A 146 -8.70 -4.06 4.95
CA LEU A 146 -7.32 -4.48 4.68
C LEU A 146 -6.61 -4.90 5.97
N PHE A 147 -5.91 -6.03 5.94
CA PHE A 147 -5.07 -6.49 7.03
C PHE A 147 -3.59 -6.47 6.63
N ILE A 148 -2.76 -5.82 7.45
CA ILE A 148 -1.30 -5.83 7.34
C ILE A 148 -0.72 -6.16 8.71
N LYS A 149 -0.05 -7.31 8.81
CA LYS A 149 0.89 -7.62 9.89
C LYS A 149 2.31 -7.60 9.33
N THR A 150 2.94 -6.44 9.41
CA THR A 150 4.20 -6.08 8.74
C THR A 150 4.06 -6.08 7.21
N ALA A 151 4.59 -5.08 6.53
CA ALA A 151 4.75 -5.07 5.08
C ALA A 151 5.82 -4.06 4.69
N ASP A 152 6.59 -4.32 3.63
CA ASP A 152 7.55 -3.36 3.08
C ASP A 152 7.00 -2.69 1.84
N LEU A 153 6.42 -1.51 2.01
CA LEU A 153 5.76 -0.69 1.00
C LEU A 153 6.49 0.65 0.79
N LYS A 154 7.81 0.71 1.08
CA LYS A 154 8.58 1.95 0.91
C LYS A 154 8.65 2.40 -0.56
N ASN A 155 8.85 3.70 -0.75
CA ASN A 155 8.92 4.35 -2.06
C ASN A 155 7.66 4.11 -2.92
N SER A 156 6.52 3.85 -2.30
CA SER A 156 5.26 3.60 -3.01
C SER A 156 4.53 4.91 -3.34
N PHE A 157 3.62 4.84 -4.31
CA PHE A 157 2.76 5.95 -4.70
C PHE A 157 1.31 5.54 -4.57
N TRP A 158 0.54 6.34 -3.83
CA TRP A 158 -0.88 6.16 -3.58
C TRP A 158 -1.60 7.43 -3.98
N LYS A 159 -2.52 7.33 -4.94
CA LYS A 159 -3.26 8.48 -5.45
C LYS A 159 -4.75 8.16 -5.56
N ASP A 160 -5.60 9.01 -4.99
CA ASP A 160 -7.06 8.79 -5.05
C ASP A 160 -7.45 7.42 -4.46
N VAL A 161 -6.89 7.07 -3.30
CA VAL A 161 -7.07 5.77 -2.64
C VAL A 161 -7.82 5.94 -1.31
N SER A 162 -8.70 4.99 -0.98
CA SER A 162 -9.36 4.93 0.32
C SER A 162 -9.05 3.64 1.08
N PHE A 163 -8.72 3.78 2.36
CA PHE A 163 -8.62 2.71 3.34
C PHE A 163 -9.77 2.85 4.34
N THR A 164 -10.63 1.85 4.44
CA THR A 164 -11.75 1.82 5.38
C THR A 164 -11.63 0.60 6.27
N ALA A 165 -11.80 0.76 7.58
CA ALA A 165 -11.70 -0.34 8.55
C ALA A 165 -10.38 -1.15 8.44
N ALA A 166 -9.30 -0.51 7.97
CA ALA A 166 -8.03 -1.17 7.78
C ALA A 166 -7.30 -1.39 9.11
N GLN A 167 -6.57 -2.49 9.21
CA GLN A 167 -5.72 -2.83 10.35
C GLN A 167 -4.28 -2.96 9.86
N ILE A 168 -3.48 -1.92 10.11
CA ILE A 168 -2.10 -1.82 9.65
C ILE A 168 -1.20 -1.80 10.88
N ASN A 169 -0.53 -2.92 11.13
CA ASN A 169 0.47 -3.06 12.18
C ASN A 169 1.85 -3.20 11.56
N ASP A 170 2.78 -2.34 11.97
CA ASP A 170 4.19 -2.39 11.53
C ASP A 170 4.36 -2.29 10.00
N GLY A 171 3.47 -1.57 9.32
CA GLY A 171 3.57 -1.30 7.89
C GLY A 171 4.66 -0.26 7.59
N ASN A 172 5.60 -0.60 6.71
CA ASN A 172 6.66 0.32 6.28
C ASN A 172 6.27 1.06 4.99
N PHE A 173 5.98 2.35 5.12
CA PHE A 173 5.66 3.26 4.04
C PHE A 173 6.73 4.35 3.87
N MET A 174 7.95 4.17 4.36
CA MET A 174 9.00 5.20 4.28
C MET A 174 9.21 5.72 2.86
N MET A 175 9.48 7.02 2.74
CA MET A 175 9.74 7.69 1.45
C MET A 175 8.62 7.53 0.42
N SER A 176 7.37 7.34 0.87
CA SER A 176 6.23 7.15 -0.03
C SER A 176 5.48 8.46 -0.27
N HIS A 177 4.63 8.46 -1.29
CA HIS A 177 3.81 9.60 -1.66
C HIS A 177 2.33 9.24 -1.60
N PHE A 178 1.57 10.03 -0.84
CA PHE A 178 0.13 9.93 -0.67
C PHE A 178 -0.51 11.22 -1.18
N ASP A 179 -1.31 11.12 -2.23
CA ASP A 179 -2.02 12.22 -2.87
C ASP A 179 -3.52 11.93 -2.88
N ASN A 180 -4.30 12.75 -2.18
CA ASN A 180 -5.75 12.55 -2.04
C ASN A 180 -6.10 11.15 -1.49
N VAL A 181 -5.40 10.73 -0.44
CA VAL A 181 -5.61 9.44 0.24
C VAL A 181 -6.49 9.62 1.47
N GLN A 182 -7.42 8.70 1.67
CA GLN A 182 -8.35 8.72 2.79
C GLN A 182 -8.18 7.47 3.67
N PHE A 183 -8.09 7.66 4.98
CA PHE A 183 -8.13 6.61 5.99
C PHE A 183 -9.33 6.85 6.90
N SER A 184 -10.27 5.90 6.94
CA SER A 184 -11.46 5.99 7.78
C SER A 184 -11.62 4.76 8.65
N ASP A 185 -11.99 4.96 9.92
CA ASP A 185 -12.31 3.88 10.87
C ASP A 185 -11.20 2.82 11.00
N SER A 186 -9.93 3.24 10.81
CA SER A 186 -8.79 2.34 10.68
C SER A 186 -7.84 2.40 11.89
N LYS A 187 -6.99 1.38 12.00
CA LYS A 187 -5.90 1.30 12.98
C LYS A 187 -4.56 1.27 12.25
N LEU A 188 -3.64 2.17 12.61
CA LEU A 188 -2.33 2.29 11.96
C LEU A 188 -1.22 2.27 13.02
N ASP A 189 -1.16 1.19 13.77
CA ASP A 189 -0.25 1.05 14.89
C ASP A 189 1.18 0.78 14.39
N ASN A 190 2.13 1.56 14.91
CA ASN A 190 3.57 1.50 14.56
C ASN A 190 3.88 1.68 13.06
N ALA A 191 2.94 2.21 12.27
CA ALA A 191 3.19 2.44 10.84
C ALA A 191 4.34 3.44 10.64
N LEU A 192 5.29 3.09 9.77
CA LEU A 192 6.51 3.85 9.51
C LEU A 192 6.37 4.68 8.24
N CYS A 193 6.19 5.98 8.36
CA CYS A 193 6.04 6.89 7.23
C CYS A 193 7.21 7.85 7.08
N SER A 194 8.35 7.65 7.75
CA SER A 194 9.45 8.62 7.75
C SER A 194 9.84 9.11 6.34
N GLY A 195 9.99 10.43 6.19
CA GLY A 195 10.31 11.11 4.93
C GLY A 195 9.23 11.05 3.85
N SER A 196 8.03 10.57 4.17
CA SER A 196 6.93 10.49 3.21
C SER A 196 6.24 11.83 3.01
N GLN A 197 5.44 11.90 1.94
CA GLN A 197 4.66 13.08 1.58
C GLN A 197 3.18 12.75 1.64
N PHE A 198 2.41 13.60 2.31
CA PHE A 198 0.95 13.54 2.38
C PHE A 198 0.40 14.85 1.84
N TYR A 199 -0.28 14.79 0.69
CA TYR A 199 -0.91 15.94 0.05
C TYR A 199 -2.41 15.70 -0.05
N SER A 200 -3.22 16.68 0.38
CA SER A 200 -4.68 16.60 0.32
C SER A 200 -5.28 15.34 0.96
N CYS A 201 -4.64 14.79 1.99
CA CYS A 201 -5.06 13.54 2.61
C CYS A 201 -6.12 13.78 3.70
N ARG A 202 -6.91 12.74 4.02
CA ARG A 202 -7.89 12.77 5.12
C ARG A 202 -7.77 11.54 6.01
N PHE A 203 -7.66 11.77 7.30
CA PHE A 203 -7.73 10.75 8.35
C PHE A 203 -8.99 11.01 9.17
N HIS A 204 -9.94 10.08 9.18
CA HIS A 204 -11.17 10.17 9.95
C HIS A 204 -11.37 8.97 10.87
N LEU A 205 -11.71 9.20 12.15
CA LEU A 205 -12.07 8.11 13.08
C LEU A 205 -11.02 7.01 13.24
N ASN A 206 -9.73 7.36 13.15
CA ASN A 206 -8.65 6.37 13.27
C ASN A 206 -8.04 6.33 14.67
N ASP A 207 -7.53 5.15 15.03
CA ASP A 207 -6.55 4.96 16.10
C ASP A 207 -5.14 4.93 15.49
N LEU A 208 -4.34 5.94 15.82
CA LEU A 208 -2.95 6.11 15.37
C LEU A 208 -2.05 5.99 16.59
N ILE A 209 -1.54 4.79 16.86
CA ILE A 209 -0.63 4.54 17.99
C ILE A 209 0.79 4.41 17.46
N GLU A 210 1.71 5.23 18.00
CA GLU A 210 3.13 5.21 17.65
C GLU A 210 3.46 5.40 16.16
N MET A 211 2.50 5.89 15.37
CA MET A 211 2.70 6.19 13.95
C MET A 211 3.82 7.21 13.76
N ASN A 212 4.70 6.94 12.80
CA ASN A 212 5.93 7.67 12.60
C ASN A 212 5.87 8.56 11.34
N PHE A 213 5.74 9.86 11.58
CA PHE A 213 5.78 10.94 10.59
C PHE A 213 7.12 11.69 10.57
N ILE A 214 8.21 11.12 11.07
CA ILE A 214 9.50 11.83 11.17
C ILE A 214 9.96 12.32 9.79
N GLY A 215 10.31 13.60 9.69
CA GLY A 215 10.74 14.22 8.44
C GLY A 215 9.70 14.23 7.32
N CYS A 216 8.42 13.98 7.61
CA CYS A 216 7.38 14.00 6.60
C CYS A 216 7.05 15.42 6.15
N LEU A 217 6.60 15.54 4.90
CA LEU A 217 5.88 16.71 4.42
C LEU A 217 4.38 16.40 4.44
N VAL A 218 3.62 17.14 5.25
CA VAL A 218 2.16 17.00 5.35
C VAL A 218 1.56 18.34 4.96
N ASP A 219 0.88 18.38 3.82
CA ASP A 219 0.28 19.59 3.28
C ASP A 219 -1.20 19.36 2.94
N GLU A 220 -2.02 20.37 3.18
CA GLU A 220 -3.46 20.36 2.91
C GLU A 220 -4.19 19.12 3.48
N THR A 221 -3.69 18.56 4.57
CA THR A 221 -4.17 17.29 5.15
C THR A 221 -5.06 17.54 6.36
N GLU A 222 -6.14 16.75 6.48
CA GLU A 222 -7.10 16.81 7.57
C GLU A 222 -7.04 15.55 8.44
N PHE A 223 -6.87 15.74 9.74
CA PHE A 223 -7.10 14.73 10.77
C PHE A 223 -8.40 15.12 11.51
N LYS A 224 -9.46 14.34 11.35
CA LYS A 224 -10.77 14.57 11.98
C LYS A 224 -11.21 13.42 12.90
N THR A 225 -11.40 13.70 14.17
CA THR A 225 -11.85 12.72 15.18
C THR A 225 -10.90 11.52 15.31
N ASN A 226 -9.58 11.76 15.29
CA ASN A 226 -8.60 10.69 15.47
C ASN A 226 -8.04 10.68 16.90
N ARG A 227 -7.62 9.49 17.33
CA ARG A 227 -6.74 9.33 18.49
C ARG A 227 -5.30 9.18 17.99
N LEU A 228 -4.41 10.04 18.45
CA LEU A 228 -2.99 10.01 18.14
C LEU A 228 -2.20 9.81 19.44
N ASP A 229 -1.75 8.60 19.72
CA ASP A 229 -1.04 8.24 20.95
C ASP A 229 0.44 7.98 20.63
N ASN A 230 1.35 8.71 21.27
CA ASN A 230 2.81 8.61 21.06
C ASN A 230 3.25 8.73 19.58
N CYS A 231 2.46 9.41 18.74
CA CYS A 231 2.81 9.66 17.35
C CYS A 231 4.04 10.59 17.24
N ARG A 232 4.90 10.32 16.26
CA ARG A 232 6.20 10.98 16.11
C ARG A 232 6.18 11.89 14.88
N PHE A 233 6.31 13.20 15.08
CA PHE A 233 6.36 14.25 14.06
C PHE A 233 7.70 14.99 14.06
N ALA A 234 8.75 14.40 14.63
CA ALA A 234 10.02 15.09 14.72
C ALA A 234 10.54 15.47 13.32
N THR A 235 11.05 16.68 13.17
CA THR A 235 11.51 17.26 11.88
C THR A 235 10.47 17.30 10.75
N ALA A 236 9.21 16.97 11.02
CA ALA A 236 8.15 17.04 10.02
C ALA A 236 7.77 18.49 9.71
N ILE A 237 7.27 18.72 8.50
CA ILE A 237 6.70 19.99 8.07
C ILE A 237 5.20 19.80 7.87
N LEU A 238 4.41 20.48 8.69
CA LEU A 238 2.95 20.48 8.61
C LEU A 238 2.50 21.84 8.05
N ARG A 239 1.94 21.85 6.84
CA ARG A 239 1.41 23.04 6.15
C ARG A 239 -0.08 22.88 5.97
N ASN A 240 -0.83 23.95 6.22
CA ASN A 240 -2.28 23.98 5.99
C ASN A 240 -3.03 22.77 6.58
N THR A 241 -2.47 22.16 7.64
CA THR A 241 -2.92 20.90 8.20
C THR A 241 -3.92 21.17 9.31
N THR A 242 -5.02 20.43 9.35
CA THR A 242 -6.04 20.60 10.39
C THR A 242 -6.17 19.35 11.24
N PHE A 243 -6.08 19.51 12.56
CA PHE A 243 -6.50 18.53 13.56
C PHE A 243 -7.85 19.00 14.12
N ASP A 244 -8.94 18.42 13.64
CA ASP A 244 -10.30 18.69 14.12
C ASP A 244 -10.77 17.57 15.06
N ASN A 245 -11.20 17.91 16.27
CA ASN A 245 -11.75 16.96 17.26
C ASN A 245 -10.80 15.78 17.56
N CYS A 246 -9.48 16.00 17.46
CA CYS A 246 -8.48 14.98 17.68
C CYS A 246 -8.00 14.95 19.13
N LYS A 247 -7.60 13.77 19.60
CA LYS A 247 -6.93 13.58 20.89
C LYS A 247 -5.47 13.20 20.64
N LEU A 248 -4.55 14.14 20.88
CA LEU A 248 -3.11 13.92 20.79
C LEU A 248 -2.56 13.69 22.20
N ILE A 249 -2.01 12.50 22.43
CA ILE A 249 -1.44 12.08 23.72
C ILE A 249 0.05 11.84 23.53
N LYS A 250 0.87 12.57 24.29
CA LYS A 250 2.33 12.50 24.25
C LYS A 250 2.91 12.57 22.82
N PRO A 251 2.45 13.47 21.93
CA PRO A 251 3.03 13.56 20.61
C PRO A 251 4.49 14.04 20.70
N VAL A 252 5.37 13.40 19.92
CA VAL A 252 6.78 13.79 19.82
C VAL A 252 6.94 14.74 18.63
N MET A 253 7.05 16.03 18.88
CA MET A 253 7.02 17.11 17.89
C MET A 253 8.31 17.95 17.92
N ARG A 254 9.45 17.29 18.17
CA ARG A 254 10.77 17.94 18.21
C ARG A 254 11.13 18.50 16.84
N GLU A 255 11.56 19.75 16.76
CA GLU A 255 11.98 20.38 15.49
C GLU A 255 10.89 20.32 14.41
N VAL A 256 9.61 20.19 14.78
CA VAL A 256 8.52 20.23 13.82
C VAL A 256 8.31 21.65 13.34
N HIS A 257 8.01 21.82 12.05
CA HIS A 257 7.65 23.11 11.46
C HIS A 257 6.16 23.10 11.14
N MET A 258 5.37 23.88 11.87
CA MET A 258 3.93 24.02 11.64
C MET A 258 3.65 25.39 11.02
N VAL A 259 3.05 25.41 9.84
CA VAL A 259 2.70 26.65 9.12
C VAL A 259 1.22 26.60 8.78
N SER A 260 0.45 27.55 9.34
CA SER A 260 -1.00 27.60 9.17
C SER A 260 -1.71 26.31 9.63
N THR A 261 -1.10 25.58 10.57
CA THR A 261 -1.66 24.37 11.18
C THR A 261 -2.71 24.74 12.21
N ARG A 262 -3.88 24.09 12.17
CA ARG A 262 -5.01 24.35 13.06
C ARG A 262 -5.33 23.15 13.93
N PHE A 263 -5.54 23.39 15.21
CA PHE A 263 -6.07 22.47 16.21
C PHE A 263 -7.47 22.96 16.60
N VAL A 264 -8.51 22.42 15.97
CA VAL A 264 -9.92 22.80 16.19
C VAL A 264 -10.56 21.77 17.10
N ARG A 265 -11.12 22.17 18.25
CA ARG A 265 -11.74 21.24 19.23
C ARG A 265 -10.82 20.07 19.64
N SER A 266 -9.52 20.19 19.42
CA SER A 266 -8.55 19.14 19.65
C SER A 266 -7.86 19.33 21.00
N ASN A 267 -7.54 18.22 21.65
CA ASN A 267 -6.79 18.21 22.89
C ASN A 267 -5.38 17.68 22.64
N VAL A 268 -4.37 18.41 23.11
CA VAL A 268 -2.95 18.03 23.02
C VAL A 268 -2.40 17.92 24.44
N THR A 269 -1.91 16.74 24.82
CA THR A 269 -1.48 16.44 26.19
C THR A 269 -0.03 15.97 26.22
N THR A 270 0.79 16.57 27.11
CA THR A 270 2.22 16.26 27.27
C THR A 270 3.02 16.29 25.96
N PRO A 271 2.88 17.33 25.11
CA PRO A 271 3.61 17.38 23.84
C PRO A 271 5.10 17.67 24.06
N MET A 272 5.95 17.07 23.24
CA MET A 272 7.38 17.39 23.17
C MET A 272 7.63 18.34 22.00
N LEU A 273 7.80 19.64 22.27
CA LEU A 273 7.90 20.71 21.29
C LEU A 273 9.30 21.34 21.25
N GLN A 274 10.35 20.62 21.66
CA GLN A 274 11.68 21.19 21.68
C GLN A 274 12.11 21.64 20.28
N ARG A 275 12.55 22.88 20.16
CA ARG A 275 12.97 23.52 18.90
C ARG A 275 11.90 23.50 17.80
N ALA A 276 10.62 23.32 18.16
CA ALA A 276 9.53 23.42 17.21
C ALA A 276 9.35 24.88 16.75
N VAL A 277 8.84 25.05 15.53
CA VAL A 277 8.54 26.34 14.93
C VAL A 277 7.06 26.37 14.58
N LEU A 278 6.31 27.26 15.21
CA LEU A 278 4.87 27.44 15.01
C LEU A 278 4.61 28.79 14.34
N ILE A 279 4.16 28.78 13.09
CA ILE A 279 3.85 29.98 12.31
C ILE A 279 2.36 30.00 12.00
N HIS A 280 1.66 31.05 12.43
CA HIS A 280 0.21 31.22 12.20
C HIS A 280 -0.63 30.01 12.66
N THR A 281 -0.24 29.39 13.78
CA THR A 281 -0.99 28.28 14.38
C THR A 281 -1.95 28.79 15.46
N ASN A 282 -3.04 28.06 15.71
CA ASN A 282 -3.97 28.37 16.82
C ASN A 282 -3.67 27.56 18.10
N LEU A 283 -2.50 26.91 18.19
CA LEU A 283 -2.13 26.10 19.34
C LEU A 283 -1.74 27.01 20.52
N ASN A 284 -2.57 27.02 21.56
CA ASN A 284 -2.27 27.81 22.76
C ASN A 284 -1.33 27.05 23.70
N VAL A 285 -0.01 27.22 23.47
CA VAL A 285 1.04 26.52 24.22
C VAL A 285 1.01 26.76 25.74
N LYS A 286 0.51 27.93 26.19
CA LYS A 286 0.37 28.25 27.62
C LYS A 286 -0.68 27.39 28.33
N LYS A 287 -1.60 26.77 27.59
CA LYS A 287 -2.66 25.88 28.12
C LYS A 287 -2.26 24.41 28.07
N LEU A 288 -1.08 24.08 27.55
CA LEU A 288 -0.62 22.70 27.41
C LEU A 288 0.05 22.25 28.70
N ALA A 289 -0.61 21.33 29.43
CA ALA A 289 -0.04 20.74 30.62
C ALA A 289 1.20 19.89 30.28
N ASN A 290 2.28 20.08 31.03
CA ASN A 290 3.54 19.34 30.90
C ASN A 290 4.13 19.36 29.48
N ALA A 291 3.94 20.46 28.75
CA ALA A 291 4.58 20.65 27.46
C ALA A 291 6.07 20.93 27.64
N ASP A 292 6.91 20.23 26.88
CA ASP A 292 8.33 20.54 26.80
C ASP A 292 8.57 21.51 25.65
N THR A 293 8.84 22.77 25.96
CA THR A 293 8.91 23.87 24.97
C THR A 293 10.32 24.45 24.84
N GLU A 294 11.36 23.70 25.18
CA GLU A 294 12.75 24.19 25.10
C GLU A 294 13.09 24.64 23.67
N GLY A 295 13.46 25.91 23.49
CA GLY A 295 13.79 26.46 22.16
C GLY A 295 12.61 26.59 21.19
N LEU A 296 11.36 26.47 21.67
CA LEU A 296 10.15 26.68 20.88
C LEU A 296 10.10 28.12 20.33
N VAL A 297 9.79 28.25 19.04
CA VAL A 297 9.55 29.52 18.36
C VAL A 297 8.08 29.61 17.94
N VAL A 298 7.42 30.72 18.28
CA VAL A 298 6.02 31.00 17.91
C VAL A 298 5.97 32.36 17.21
N ILE A 299 5.46 32.37 15.97
CA ILE A 299 5.38 33.53 15.06
C ILE A 299 3.93 33.69 14.57
#